data_AF-A0A967IAL1-F1
#
_entry.id   AF-A0A967IAL1-F1
#
_cell.length_a   1.000
_cell.length_b   1.000
_cell.length_c   1.000
_cell.angle_alpha   90.00
_cell.angle_beta   90.00
_cell.angle_gamma   90.00
#
_symmetry.space_group_name_H-M   'P 1'
#
loop_
_entity.id
_entity.type
_entity.pdbx_description
1 polymer ?
#
loop_
_entity_poly.entity_id
_entity_poly.type
_entity_poly.pdbx_seq_one_letter_code
_entity_poly.pdbx_strand_id
1 'polypeptide(L)' 'MLEGEVEVTPDGGETVRFGAGDLVTFPAGMSCRWSISKAVRKHYRFD' A
#
# COMPACT_ATOMS: atom_id res chain seq x y z
N MET A 1 -0.71 8.79 -0.93
CA MET A 1 0.46 8.43 -1.75
C MET A 1 0.89 9.65 -2.55
N LEU A 2 2.18 9.99 -2.58
CA LEU A 2 2.66 11.12 -3.39
C LEU A 2 3.12 10.65 -4.77
N GLU A 3 3.89 9.57 -4.83
CA GLU A 3 4.44 8.97 -6.05
C GLU A 3 4.54 7.44 -5.89
N GLY A 4 4.61 6.73 -7.02
CA GLY A 4 4.86 5.28 -7.08
C GLY A 4 3.70 4.46 -7.64
N GLU A 5 3.95 3.17 -7.79
CA GLU A 5 3.00 2.16 -8.28
C GLU A 5 3.25 0.87 -7.51
N VAL A 6 2.21 0.36 -6.86
CA VAL A 6 2.32 -0.72 -5.87
C VAL A 6 1.14 -1.68 -6.02
N GLU A 7 1.43 -2.97 -5.89
CA GLU A 7 0.43 -3.99 -5.56
C GLU A 7 0.65 -4.48 -4.13
N VAL A 8 -0.43 -4.64 -3.37
CA VAL A 8 -0.40 -5.23 -2.02
C VAL A 8 -1.35 -6.41 -1.97
N THR A 9 -0.86 -7.52 -1.45
CA THR A 9 -1.66 -8.74 -1.21
C THR A 9 -1.73 -8.99 0.30
N PRO A 10 -2.91 -8.82 0.93
CA PRO A 10 -3.14 -9.25 2.31
C PRO A 10 -3.06 -10.77 2.43
N ASP A 11 -2.65 -11.28 3.59
CA ASP A 11 -2.64 -12.73 3.82
C ASP A 11 -4.08 -13.28 3.77
N GLY A 12 -4.35 -14.18 2.82
CA GLY A 12 -5.68 -14.73 2.57
C GLY A 12 -6.66 -13.79 1.84
N GLY A 13 -6.19 -12.63 1.37
CA GLY A 13 -7.00 -11.65 0.65
C GLY A 13 -6.64 -11.53 -0.83
N GLU A 14 -7.42 -10.72 -1.55
CA GLU A 14 -7.15 -10.36 -2.95
C GLU A 14 -6.10 -9.26 -3.06
N THR A 15 -5.34 -9.29 -4.15
CA THR A 15 -4.34 -8.25 -4.47
C THR A 15 -5.03 -6.94 -4.84
N VAL A 16 -4.56 -5.85 -4.26
CA VAL A 16 -5.04 -4.49 -4.51
C VAL A 16 -3.91 -3.63 -5.08
N ARG A 17 -4.22 -2.81 -6.09
CA ARG A 17 -3.28 -1.87 -6.71
C ARG A 17 -3.57 -0.44 -6.27
N PHE A 18 -2.53 0.34 -6.02
CA PHE A 18 -2.63 1.78 -5.76
C PHE A 18 -1.36 2.52 -6.18
N GLY A 19 -1.49 3.84 -6.35
CA GLY A 19 -0.43 4.71 -6.83
C GLY A 19 -0.57 6.16 -6.34
N ALA A 20 0.02 7.09 -7.08
CA ALA A 20 0.01 8.51 -6.75
C ALA A 20 -1.43 9.05 -6.60
N GLY A 21 -1.69 9.81 -5.54
CA GLY A 21 -3.00 10.37 -5.23
C GLY A 21 -3.86 9.51 -4.29
N ASP A 22 -3.59 8.21 -4.18
CA ASP A 22 -4.43 7.32 -3.37
C ASP A 22 -4.19 7.47 -1.86
N LEU A 23 -5.27 7.46 -1.08
CA LEU A 23 -5.23 7.27 0.37
C LEU A 23 -5.44 5.79 0.67
N VAL A 24 -4.50 5.19 1.39
CA VAL A 24 -4.51 3.77 1.73
C VAL A 24 -4.41 3.62 3.24
N THR A 25 -5.28 2.78 3.81
CA THR A 25 -5.33 2.50 5.24
C THR A 25 -5.04 1.03 5.48
N PHE A 26 -4.21 0.74 6.49
CA PHE A 26 -3.88 -0.61 6.91
C PHE A 26 -4.38 -0.83 8.34
N PRO A 27 -5.31 -1.78 8.56
CA PRO A 27 -5.73 -2.16 9.92
C PRO A 27 -4.56 -2.59 10.78
N ALA A 28 -4.62 -2.26 12.07
CA ALA A 28 -3.61 -2.70 13.04
C ALA A 28 -3.51 -4.23 13.06
N GLY A 29 -2.28 -4.75 13.03
CA GLY A 29 -2.01 -6.19 13.02
C GLY A 29 -2.17 -6.89 11.67
N MET A 30 -2.57 -6.19 10.60
CA MET A 30 -2.63 -6.77 9.26
C MET A 30 -1.22 -7.18 8.77
N SER A 31 -1.11 -8.40 8.25
CA SER A 31 0.06 -8.86 7.50
C SER A 31 -0.24 -8.85 6.00
N CYS A 32 0.70 -8.35 5.20
CA CYS A 32 0.57 -8.26 3.75
C CYS A 32 1.94 -8.21 3.07
N ARG A 33 1.98 -8.58 1.79
CA ARG A 33 3.16 -8.46 0.92
C ARG A 33 3.01 -7.30 -0.04
N TRP A 34 4.11 -6.57 -0.25
CA TRP A 34 4.17 -5.45 -1.18
C TRP A 34 5.03 -5.83 -2.40
N SER A 35 4.49 -5.59 -3.59
CA SER A 35 5.21 -5.63 -4.86
C SER A 35 5.29 -4.21 -5.40
N ILE A 36 6.50 -3.64 -5.37
CA ILE A 36 6.74 -2.24 -5.76
C ILE A 36 7.29 -2.24 -7.18
N SER A 37 6.50 -1.76 -8.15
CA SER A 37 6.93 -1.67 -9.56
C SER A 37 7.57 -0.32 -9.88
N LYS A 38 7.22 0.75 -9.15
CA LYS A 38 7.86 2.07 -9.21
C LYS A 38 8.14 2.61 -7.81
N ALA A 39 9.28 3.28 -7.65
CA ALA A 39 9.72 3.83 -6.37
C ALA A 39 8.62 4.67 -5.70
N VAL A 40 8.43 4.46 -4.40
CA VAL A 40 7.31 5.03 -3.64
C VAL A 40 7.77 6.23 -2.83
N ARG A 41 7.01 7.32 -2.91
CA ARG A 41 7.08 8.43 -1.96
C ARG A 41 5.71 8.60 -1.31
N LYS A 42 5.66 8.62 0.02
CA LYS A 42 4.39 8.73 0.77
C LYS A 42 4.58 9.42 2.10
N HIS A 43 3.49 10.00 2.60
CA HIS A 43 3.33 10.38 3.98
C HIS A 43 2.62 9.27 4.75
N TYR A 44 2.96 9.14 6.03
CA TYR A 44 2.32 8.22 6.95
C TYR A 44 1.70 9.00 8.10
N ARG A 45 0.57 8.51 8.58
CA ARG A 45 -0.01 8.90 9.86
C ARG A 45 -0.29 7.61 10.63
N PHE A 46 0.23 7.54 11.85
CA PHE A 46 -0.05 6.47 12.79
C PHE A 46 -1.02 7.07 13.81
N ASP A 47 -2.17 6.43 13.97
CA ASP A 47 -3.19 6.77 14.98
C ASP A 47 -3.15 5.72 16.09
#